data_AF-A0A382Y5R7-F1
#
_entry.id   AF-A0A382Y5R7-F1
#
_cell.length_a   1.000
_cell.length_b   1.000
_cell.length_c   1.000
_cell.angle_alpha   90.00
_cell.angle_beta   90.00
_cell.angle_gamma   90.00
#
_symmetry.space_group_name_H-M   'P 1'
#
loop_
_entity.id
_entity.type
_entity.pdbx_description
1 polymer ?
#
loop_
_entity_poly.entity_id
_entity_poly.type
_entity_poly.pdbx_seq_one_letter_code
_entity_poly.pdbx_strand_id
1 'polypeptide(L)'
;LSFPVLITPVNEGMVVDEEKYQVHACEAEHSVPTFSFLFEEKEKPGTFYPDKANSLGIPKGELWHKLQQGEEVVIENKSIKPSEVMGPNVPGKKIGISGDTRPTKKLEEFFKNCDYLVFDSTFSDELKEKAVESCHSTAKEAATFAKNANVSNLILTHFSARYKNENVLLEEAKAVHNSVIAAKDQLKINIV
;
A
#
# COMPACT_ATOMS: atom_id res chain seq x y z
N LEU A 1 -28.36 11.15 -14.84
CA LEU A 1 -27.46 11.43 -13.69
C LEU A 1 -27.34 12.95 -13.57
N SER A 2 -27.43 13.50 -12.36
CA SER A 2 -27.37 14.96 -12.12
C SER A 2 -25.94 15.49 -11.98
N PHE A 3 -24.93 14.67 -12.29
CA PHE A 3 -23.52 14.95 -12.15
C PHE A 3 -22.73 14.30 -13.30
N PRO A 4 -21.53 14.81 -13.64
CA PRO A 4 -20.69 14.22 -14.67
C PRO A 4 -20.17 12.85 -14.23
N VAL A 5 -20.15 11.90 -15.18
CA VAL A 5 -19.47 10.61 -15.01
C VAL A 5 -18.22 10.63 -15.86
N LEU A 6 -17.08 10.37 -15.22
CA LEU A 6 -15.79 10.26 -15.88
C LEU A 6 -15.38 8.79 -15.85
N ILE A 7 -15.16 8.23 -17.04
CA ILE A 7 -14.68 6.86 -17.21
C ILE A 7 -13.30 6.94 -17.82
N THR A 8 -12.30 6.44 -17.10
CA THR A 8 -10.91 6.43 -17.54
C THR A 8 -10.45 4.99 -17.66
N PRO A 9 -10.21 4.49 -18.88
CA PRO A 9 -9.53 3.21 -19.08
C PRO A 9 -8.13 3.29 -18.48
N VAL A 10 -7.73 2.26 -17.74
CA VAL A 10 -6.41 2.18 -17.08
C VAL A 10 -5.48 1.24 -17.84
N ASN A 11 -4.18 1.53 -17.78
CA ASN A 11 -3.10 0.65 -18.23
C ASN A 11 -2.10 0.48 -17.07
N GLU A 12 -1.13 -0.42 -17.24
CA GLU A 12 -0.03 -0.56 -16.29
C GLU A 12 0.76 0.75 -16.12
N GLY A 13 1.14 1.06 -14.87
CA GLY A 13 1.83 2.28 -14.48
C GLY A 13 1.04 3.14 -13.49
N MET A 14 1.40 4.42 -13.36
CA MET A 14 0.68 5.36 -12.50
C MET A 14 -0.63 5.78 -13.16
N VAL A 15 -1.75 5.56 -12.48
CA VAL A 15 -3.11 5.84 -12.98
C VAL A 15 -3.76 7.04 -12.30
N VAL A 16 -3.28 7.42 -11.12
CA VAL A 16 -3.71 8.61 -10.37
C VAL A 16 -2.48 9.25 -9.71
N ASP A 17 -2.36 10.56 -9.81
CA ASP A 17 -1.36 11.37 -9.11
C ASP A 17 -2.04 12.57 -8.46
N GLU A 18 -2.29 12.45 -7.16
CA GLU A 18 -2.92 13.49 -6.35
C GLU A 18 -1.88 14.16 -5.45
N GLU A 19 -2.23 15.29 -4.84
CA GLU A 19 -1.31 16.03 -3.95
C GLU A 19 -0.72 15.14 -2.84
N LYS A 20 -1.51 14.19 -2.31
CA LYS A 20 -1.15 13.40 -1.12
C LYS A 20 -0.87 11.93 -1.39
N TYR A 21 -1.23 11.40 -2.56
CA TYR A 21 -1.08 9.98 -2.85
C TYR A 21 -0.99 9.72 -4.34
N GLN A 22 -0.50 8.54 -4.68
CA GLN A 22 -0.45 8.00 -6.03
C GLN A 22 -1.15 6.65 -6.05
N VAL A 23 -1.76 6.31 -7.18
CA VAL A 23 -2.28 4.97 -7.43
C VAL A 23 -1.58 4.41 -8.65
N HIS A 24 -1.01 3.23 -8.50
CA HIS A 24 -0.36 2.48 -9.56
C HIS A 24 -1.19 1.25 -9.89
N ALA A 25 -1.23 0.88 -11.16
CA ALA A 25 -1.82 -0.35 -11.66
C ALA A 25 -0.73 -1.26 -12.23
N CYS A 26 -0.88 -2.56 -12.03
CA CYS A 26 -0.01 -3.60 -12.57
C CYS A 26 -0.88 -4.72 -13.14
N GLU A 27 -0.55 -5.23 -14.32
CA GLU A 27 -1.29 -6.38 -14.87
C GLU A 27 -1.16 -7.59 -13.95
N ALA A 28 -2.31 -8.17 -13.62
CA ALA A 28 -2.43 -9.37 -12.82
C ALA A 28 -2.49 -10.62 -13.72
N GLU A 29 -2.11 -11.78 -13.18
CA GLU A 29 -2.21 -13.06 -13.89
C GLU A 29 -3.59 -13.66 -13.67
N HIS A 30 -4.49 -13.49 -14.63
CA HIS A 30 -5.85 -14.03 -14.58
C HIS A 30 -6.37 -14.37 -16.00
N SER A 31 -7.52 -15.05 -16.09
CA SER A 31 -8.10 -15.53 -17.36
C SER A 31 -8.55 -14.41 -18.32
N VAL A 32 -8.75 -13.20 -17.79
CA VAL A 32 -9.16 -11.99 -18.51
C VAL A 32 -8.28 -10.82 -18.06
N PRO A 33 -8.19 -9.73 -18.85
CA PRO A 33 -7.43 -8.54 -18.46
C PRO A 33 -7.85 -8.05 -17.08
N THR A 34 -6.92 -8.10 -16.14
CA THR A 34 -7.15 -7.81 -14.72
C THR A 34 -5.96 -7.02 -14.20
N PHE A 35 -6.22 -6.09 -13.28
CA PHE A 35 -5.18 -5.24 -12.70
C PHE A 35 -5.17 -5.36 -11.18
N SER A 36 -3.95 -5.40 -10.65
CA SER A 36 -3.61 -5.15 -9.27
C SER A 36 -3.38 -3.65 -9.06
N PHE A 37 -3.74 -3.12 -7.90
CA PHE A 37 -3.59 -1.70 -7.57
C PHE A 37 -2.76 -1.49 -6.31
N LEU A 38 -1.83 -0.54 -6.36
CA LEU A 38 -1.03 -0.07 -5.24
C LEU A 38 -1.40 1.38 -4.95
N PHE A 39 -1.89 1.63 -3.75
CA PHE A 39 -2.13 2.97 -3.21
C PHE A 39 -0.93 3.36 -2.37
N GLU A 40 -0.23 4.41 -2.78
CA GLU A 40 0.97 4.91 -2.13
C GLU A 40 0.72 6.32 -1.65
N GLU A 41 0.65 6.50 -0.33
CA GLU A 41 0.65 7.84 0.24
C GLU A 41 2.03 8.47 0.04
N LYS A 42 2.08 9.75 -0.32
CA LYS A 42 3.33 10.49 -0.46
C LYS A 42 3.94 10.72 0.92
N GLU A 43 5.27 10.78 0.95
CA GLU A 43 6.01 11.09 2.15
C GLU A 43 5.58 12.45 2.75
N LYS A 44 5.41 12.50 4.07
CA LYS A 44 4.99 13.71 4.78
C LYS A 44 6.22 14.42 5.37
N PRO A 45 6.24 15.77 5.36
CA PRO A 45 7.29 16.51 6.04
C PRO A 45 7.37 16.14 7.52
N GLY A 46 8.60 16.09 8.03
CA GLY A 46 8.86 15.81 9.44
C GLY A 46 8.31 16.89 10.38
N THR A 47 8.32 16.60 11.69
CA THR A 47 7.87 17.57 12.69
C THR A 47 8.73 18.84 12.67
N PHE A 48 8.12 20.01 12.52
CA PHE A 48 8.81 21.28 12.66
C PHE A 48 9.11 21.58 14.13
N TYR A 49 10.31 22.10 14.42
CA TYR A 49 10.76 22.44 15.77
C TYR A 49 10.86 23.98 15.93
N PRO A 50 9.78 24.65 16.41
CA PRO A 50 9.76 26.11 16.58
C PRO A 50 10.92 26.65 17.41
N ASP A 51 11.31 25.96 18.46
CA ASP A 51 12.39 26.41 19.35
C ASP A 51 13.74 26.47 18.62
N LYS A 52 14.05 25.47 17.79
CA LYS A 52 15.28 25.48 16.96
C LYS A 52 15.24 26.63 15.95
N ALA A 53 14.11 26.84 15.29
CA ALA A 53 13.94 27.92 14.33
C ALA A 53 14.10 29.30 14.98
N ASN A 54 13.51 29.50 16.17
CA ASN A 54 13.68 30.73 16.94
C ASN A 54 15.14 30.94 17.38
N SER A 55 15.83 29.89 17.84
CA SER A 55 17.25 29.96 18.23
C SER A 55 18.19 30.27 17.06
N LEU A 56 17.79 29.92 15.84
CA LEU A 56 18.50 30.27 14.60
C LEU A 56 18.10 31.64 14.04
N GLY A 57 17.24 32.39 14.74
CA GLY A 57 16.81 33.73 14.35
C GLY A 57 15.87 33.75 13.15
N ILE A 58 15.19 32.64 12.83
CA ILE A 58 14.33 32.52 11.64
C ILE A 58 13.00 33.25 11.90
N PRO A 59 12.69 34.34 11.16
CA PRO A 59 11.41 35.02 11.26
C PRO A 59 10.23 34.07 11.00
N LYS A 60 9.21 34.15 11.86
CA LYS A 60 7.95 33.41 11.68
C LYS A 60 7.26 33.85 10.38
N GLY A 61 6.58 32.91 9.73
CA GLY A 61 5.81 33.17 8.50
C GLY A 61 6.41 32.42 7.31
N GLU A 62 6.71 33.16 6.24
CA GLU A 62 7.10 32.60 4.94
C GLU A 62 8.32 31.67 5.03
N LEU A 63 9.36 32.04 5.78
CA LEU A 63 10.59 31.25 5.89
C LEU A 63 10.36 29.92 6.63
N TRP A 64 9.46 29.90 7.62
CA TRP A 64 9.07 28.66 8.29
C TRP A 64 8.30 27.74 7.35
N HIS A 65 7.46 28.31 6.47
CA HIS A 65 6.73 27.52 5.48
C HIS A 65 7.66 26.91 4.45
N LYS A 66 8.62 27.69 3.90
CA LYS A 66 9.64 27.20 2.97
C LYS A 66 10.44 26.03 3.55
N LEU A 67 10.92 26.17 4.79
CA LEU A 67 11.61 25.08 5.47
C LEU A 67 10.75 23.82 5.59
N GLN A 68 9.46 23.98 5.95
CA GLN A 68 8.50 22.86 6.03
C GLN A 68 8.18 22.21 4.67
N GLN A 69 8.40 22.90 3.56
CA GLN A 69 8.30 22.37 2.19
C GLN A 69 9.61 21.72 1.71
N GLY A 70 10.65 21.68 2.56
CA GLY A 70 11.96 21.14 2.19
C GLY A 70 12.86 22.14 1.47
N GLU A 71 12.49 23.42 1.41
CA GLU A 71 13.30 24.47 0.80
C GLU A 71 14.32 25.04 1.79
N GLU A 72 15.54 25.26 1.30
CA GLU A 72 16.59 25.96 2.05
C GLU A 72 16.32 27.47 2.07
N VAL A 73 16.55 28.12 3.21
CA VAL A 73 16.36 29.57 3.35
C VAL A 73 17.66 30.27 3.72
N VAL A 74 17.82 31.50 3.24
CA VAL A 74 19.00 32.33 3.55
C VAL A 74 18.59 33.51 4.43
N ILE A 75 19.29 33.66 5.56
CA ILE A 75 19.08 34.75 6.52
C ILE A 75 20.44 35.35 6.84
N GLU A 76 20.62 36.66 6.63
CA GLU A 76 21.88 37.36 6.97
C GLU A 76 23.14 36.67 6.41
N ASN A 77 23.06 36.17 5.16
CA ASN A 77 24.10 35.37 4.48
C ASN A 77 24.38 33.98 5.07
N LYS A 78 23.57 33.50 6.01
CA LYS A 78 23.60 32.12 6.51
C LYS A 78 22.52 31.28 5.83
N SER A 79 22.94 30.18 5.22
CA SER A 79 22.04 29.17 4.64
C SER A 79 21.56 28.23 5.74
N ILE A 80 20.24 28.03 5.84
CA ILE A 80 19.61 27.18 6.85
C ILE A 80 18.80 26.10 6.14
N LYS A 81 19.13 24.84 6.43
CA LYS A 81 18.48 23.68 5.84
C LYS A 81 17.25 23.23 6.64
N PRO A 82 16.23 22.64 5.99
CA PRO A 82 15.09 22.03 6.69
C PRO A 82 15.50 21.09 7.82
N SER A 83 16.54 20.27 7.60
CA SER A 83 17.03 19.30 8.60
C SER A 83 17.55 19.91 9.90
N GLU A 84 17.85 21.21 9.94
CA GLU A 84 18.26 21.90 11.18
C GLU A 84 17.07 22.19 12.10
N VAL A 85 15.87 22.31 11.53
CA VAL A 85 14.64 22.71 12.25
C VAL A 85 13.49 21.72 12.07
N MET A 86 13.66 20.65 11.32
CA MET A 86 12.67 19.61 11.10
C MET A 86 13.16 18.24 11.57
N GLY A 87 12.22 17.38 11.96
CA GLY A 87 12.44 15.96 12.14
C GLY A 87 12.62 15.23 10.80
N PRO A 88 12.96 13.94 10.82
CA PRO A 88 12.94 13.12 9.61
C PRO A 88 11.53 13.11 9.02
N ASN A 89 11.44 13.02 7.70
CA ASN A 89 10.17 12.83 7.03
C ASN A 89 9.52 11.52 7.46
N VAL A 90 8.19 11.49 7.40
CA VAL A 90 7.39 10.32 7.75
C VAL A 90 7.02 9.59 6.46
N PRO A 91 7.50 8.35 6.25
CA PRO A 91 7.13 7.57 5.07
C PRO A 91 5.62 7.45 4.97
N GLY A 92 5.10 7.60 3.75
CA GLY A 92 3.69 7.35 3.49
C GLY A 92 3.39 5.85 3.51
N LYS A 93 2.11 5.53 3.72
CA LYS A 93 1.60 4.15 3.75
C LYS A 93 1.39 3.58 2.37
N LYS A 94 1.67 2.28 2.22
CA LYS A 94 1.43 1.49 1.00
C LYS A 94 0.35 0.44 1.23
N ILE A 95 -0.70 0.49 0.44
CA ILE A 95 -1.83 -0.44 0.50
C ILE A 95 -1.98 -1.11 -0.88
N GLY A 96 -1.81 -2.43 -0.93
CA GLY A 96 -1.99 -3.22 -2.13
C GLY A 96 -3.36 -3.90 -2.18
N ILE A 97 -3.93 -4.00 -3.38
CA ILE A 97 -5.13 -4.77 -3.69
C ILE A 97 -4.83 -5.61 -4.93
N SER A 98 -4.80 -6.94 -4.81
CA SER A 98 -4.41 -7.82 -5.92
C SER A 98 -5.47 -7.89 -7.02
N GLY A 99 -6.75 -7.83 -6.66
CA GLY A 99 -7.80 -8.41 -7.50
C GLY A 99 -7.67 -9.93 -7.61
N ASP A 100 -8.41 -10.55 -8.52
CA ASP A 100 -8.34 -11.99 -8.77
C ASP A 100 -7.06 -12.31 -9.53
N THR A 101 -6.21 -13.20 -9.00
CA THR A 101 -4.92 -13.47 -9.65
C THR A 101 -4.22 -14.74 -9.17
N ARG A 102 -3.29 -15.24 -9.99
CA ARG A 102 -2.20 -16.12 -9.57
C ARG A 102 -1.02 -15.30 -9.00
N PRO A 103 -0.25 -15.85 -8.04
CA PRO A 103 0.94 -15.18 -7.53
C PRO A 103 2.04 -15.18 -8.60
N THR A 104 2.61 -14.02 -8.90
CA THR A 104 3.72 -13.87 -9.86
C THR A 104 4.86 -13.07 -9.27
N LYS A 105 6.08 -13.27 -9.80
CA LYS A 105 7.25 -12.46 -9.42
C LYS A 105 7.10 -10.98 -9.76
N LYS A 106 6.40 -10.66 -10.85
CA LYS A 106 6.06 -9.29 -11.23
C LYS A 106 5.24 -8.61 -10.12
N LEU A 107 4.20 -9.29 -9.63
CA LEU A 107 3.39 -8.79 -8.54
C LEU A 107 4.15 -8.73 -7.21
N GLU A 108 5.05 -9.69 -6.92
CA GLU A 108 5.87 -9.65 -5.69
C GLU A 108 6.72 -8.36 -5.63
N GLU A 109 7.34 -7.97 -6.74
CA GLU A 109 8.08 -6.71 -6.81
C GLU A 109 7.14 -5.49 -6.77
N PHE A 110 5.96 -5.57 -7.40
CA PHE A 110 4.98 -4.49 -7.39
C PHE A 110 4.45 -4.20 -5.97
N PHE A 111 4.20 -5.23 -5.16
CA PHE A 111 3.68 -5.09 -3.79
C PHE A 111 4.78 -5.08 -2.72
N LYS A 112 6.03 -4.90 -3.11
CA LYS A 112 7.18 -4.91 -2.20
C LYS A 112 7.03 -3.88 -1.08
N ASN A 113 7.25 -4.32 0.15
CA ASN A 113 7.16 -3.51 1.37
C ASN A 113 5.79 -2.84 1.59
N CYS A 114 4.69 -3.43 1.10
CA CYS A 114 3.35 -2.91 1.43
C CYS A 114 3.08 -3.02 2.94
N ASP A 115 2.48 -1.98 3.53
CA ASP A 115 2.00 -2.05 4.91
C ASP A 115 0.81 -3.01 5.03
N TYR A 116 -0.09 -2.96 4.05
CA TYR A 116 -1.28 -3.82 3.98
C TYR A 116 -1.46 -4.35 2.56
N LEU A 117 -1.74 -5.64 2.42
CA LEU A 117 -2.05 -6.26 1.13
C LEU A 117 -3.34 -7.06 1.23
N VAL A 118 -4.34 -6.68 0.45
CA VAL A 118 -5.54 -7.49 0.21
C VAL A 118 -5.26 -8.42 -0.96
N PHE A 119 -5.30 -9.73 -0.72
CA PHE A 119 -4.91 -10.72 -1.70
C PHE A 119 -5.98 -11.79 -1.93
N ASP A 120 -6.13 -12.22 -3.19
CA ASP A 120 -6.96 -13.36 -3.58
C ASP A 120 -6.56 -14.61 -2.79
N SER A 121 -7.54 -15.24 -2.14
CA SER A 121 -7.33 -16.46 -1.36
C SER A 121 -8.51 -17.41 -1.55
N THR A 122 -8.93 -17.56 -2.81
CA THR A 122 -10.11 -18.33 -3.21
C THR A 122 -10.10 -19.77 -2.68
N PHE A 123 -8.92 -20.41 -2.59
CA PHE A 123 -8.81 -21.83 -2.24
C PHE A 123 -7.82 -22.14 -1.11
N SER A 124 -8.00 -23.29 -0.46
CA SER A 124 -7.01 -23.89 0.42
C SER A 124 -5.90 -24.55 -0.40
N ASP A 125 -4.78 -24.88 0.24
CA ASP A 125 -3.64 -25.53 -0.41
C ASP A 125 -4.00 -26.90 -1.01
N GLU A 126 -4.95 -27.62 -0.38
CA GLU A 126 -5.47 -28.90 -0.91
C GLU A 126 -6.09 -28.77 -2.31
N LEU A 127 -6.59 -27.58 -2.65
CA LEU A 127 -7.28 -27.30 -3.91
C LEU A 127 -6.41 -26.48 -4.88
N LYS A 128 -5.09 -26.54 -4.71
CA LYS A 128 -4.12 -25.81 -5.52
C LYS A 128 -4.29 -26.03 -7.02
N GLU A 129 -4.52 -27.27 -7.46
CA GLU A 129 -4.73 -27.55 -8.90
C GLU A 129 -5.91 -26.75 -9.45
N LYS A 130 -7.03 -26.74 -8.72
CA LYS A 130 -8.20 -25.94 -9.09
C LYS A 130 -7.93 -24.43 -9.07
N ALA A 131 -7.11 -23.96 -8.13
CA ALA A 131 -6.68 -22.57 -8.07
C ALA A 131 -5.92 -22.19 -9.34
N VAL A 132 -4.97 -23.03 -9.77
CA VAL A 132 -4.21 -22.84 -11.02
C VAL A 132 -5.15 -22.86 -12.24
N GLU A 133 -6.02 -23.86 -12.35
CA GLU A 133 -6.96 -24.01 -13.49
C GLU A 133 -7.89 -22.82 -13.66
N SER A 134 -8.33 -22.22 -12.55
CA SER A 134 -9.22 -21.06 -12.54
C SER A 134 -8.50 -19.72 -12.39
N CYS A 135 -7.16 -19.72 -12.48
CA CYS A 135 -6.31 -18.54 -12.35
C CYS A 135 -6.52 -17.74 -11.05
N HIS A 136 -6.80 -18.42 -9.94
CA HIS A 136 -6.96 -17.87 -8.59
C HIS A 136 -5.87 -18.36 -7.64
N SER A 137 -5.70 -17.73 -6.49
CA SER A 137 -4.67 -18.09 -5.50
C SER A 137 -5.16 -18.98 -4.37
N THR A 138 -4.24 -19.76 -3.77
CA THR A 138 -4.48 -20.38 -2.46
C THR A 138 -4.08 -19.46 -1.31
N ALA A 139 -4.64 -19.66 -0.12
CA ALA A 139 -4.28 -18.89 1.07
C ALA A 139 -2.79 -19.06 1.45
N LYS A 140 -2.23 -20.26 1.32
CA LYS A 140 -0.81 -20.53 1.53
C LYS A 140 0.08 -19.83 0.50
N GLU A 141 -0.37 -19.76 -0.75
CA GLU A 141 0.32 -19.02 -1.80
C GLU A 141 0.29 -17.51 -1.53
N ALA A 142 -0.86 -16.95 -1.14
CA ALA A 142 -0.98 -15.56 -0.73
C ALA A 142 -0.04 -15.21 0.44
N ALA A 143 0.07 -16.10 1.44
CA ALA A 143 0.97 -15.92 2.58
C ALA A 143 2.46 -16.03 2.19
N THR A 144 2.79 -16.96 1.30
CA THR A 144 4.16 -17.09 0.77
C THR A 144 4.54 -15.85 -0.05
N PHE A 145 3.62 -15.38 -0.89
CA PHE A 145 3.75 -14.15 -1.67
C PHE A 145 4.02 -12.94 -0.76
N ALA A 146 3.17 -12.73 0.25
CA ALA A 146 3.28 -11.61 1.19
C ALA A 146 4.63 -11.64 1.92
N LYS A 147 5.08 -12.82 2.35
CA LYS A 147 6.39 -13.01 2.98
C LYS A 147 7.54 -12.64 2.05
N ASN A 148 7.50 -13.09 0.79
CA ASN A 148 8.54 -12.81 -0.19
C ASN A 148 8.62 -11.31 -0.53
N ALA A 149 7.45 -10.66 -0.64
CA ALA A 149 7.33 -9.23 -0.90
C ALA A 149 7.59 -8.35 0.33
N ASN A 150 7.89 -8.94 1.50
CA ASN A 150 8.05 -8.22 2.77
C ASN A 150 6.84 -7.34 3.13
N VAL A 151 5.64 -7.85 2.90
CA VAL A 151 4.39 -7.20 3.28
C VAL A 151 4.22 -7.27 4.80
N SER A 152 3.76 -6.18 5.43
CA SER A 152 3.61 -6.15 6.89
C SER A 152 2.33 -6.87 7.35
N ASN A 153 1.19 -6.64 6.68
CA ASN A 153 -0.09 -7.22 7.03
C ASN A 153 -0.80 -7.82 5.81
N LEU A 154 -1.04 -9.13 5.80
CA LEU A 154 -1.80 -9.81 4.75
C LEU A 154 -3.28 -9.91 5.12
N ILE A 155 -4.15 -9.52 4.19
CA ILE A 155 -5.60 -9.64 4.30
C ILE A 155 -6.08 -10.60 3.22
N LEU A 156 -6.59 -11.75 3.62
CA LEU A 156 -7.15 -12.75 2.71
C LEU A 156 -8.58 -12.34 2.33
N THR A 157 -8.96 -12.48 1.06
CA THR A 157 -10.33 -12.24 0.59
C THR A 157 -10.70 -13.15 -0.60
N HIS A 158 -11.86 -12.89 -1.20
CA HIS A 158 -12.38 -13.59 -2.39
C HIS A 158 -12.58 -15.10 -2.15
N PHE A 159 -13.12 -15.47 -0.99
CA PHE A 159 -13.26 -16.87 -0.61
C PHE A 159 -14.28 -17.61 -1.45
N SER A 160 -13.96 -18.84 -1.86
CA SER A 160 -14.94 -19.71 -2.48
C SER A 160 -16.07 -20.02 -1.49
N ALA A 161 -17.33 -19.85 -1.93
CA ALA A 161 -18.53 -20.16 -1.15
C ALA A 161 -18.64 -21.62 -0.66
N ARG A 162 -17.73 -22.51 -1.08
CA ARG A 162 -17.62 -23.87 -0.56
C ARG A 162 -17.26 -23.92 0.92
N TYR A 163 -16.55 -22.91 1.41
CA TYR A 163 -16.13 -22.87 2.80
C TYR A 163 -17.26 -22.30 3.65
N LYS A 164 -17.59 -23.00 4.74
CA LYS A 164 -18.57 -22.50 5.72
C LYS A 164 -18.02 -21.33 6.54
N ASN A 165 -16.69 -21.25 6.65
CA ASN A 165 -15.93 -20.19 7.32
C ASN A 165 -14.50 -20.20 6.79
N GLU A 166 -13.73 -19.17 7.15
CA GLU A 166 -12.40 -18.91 6.62
C GLU A 166 -11.28 -19.60 7.41
N ASN A 167 -11.60 -20.43 8.40
CA ASN A 167 -10.61 -20.94 9.37
C ASN A 167 -9.50 -21.75 8.71
N VAL A 168 -9.84 -22.64 7.77
CA VAL A 168 -8.84 -23.46 7.06
C VAL A 168 -7.84 -22.57 6.33
N LEU A 169 -8.34 -21.57 5.59
CA LEU A 169 -7.53 -20.62 4.84
C LEU A 169 -6.65 -19.78 5.76
N LEU A 170 -7.23 -19.30 6.87
CA LEU A 170 -6.54 -18.46 7.84
C LEU A 170 -5.38 -19.21 8.51
N GLU A 171 -5.59 -20.45 8.93
CA GLU A 171 -4.56 -21.24 9.60
C GLU A 171 -3.43 -21.64 8.65
N GLU A 172 -3.75 -21.99 7.39
CA GLU A 172 -2.73 -22.23 6.36
C GLU A 172 -1.85 -21.01 6.11
N ALA A 173 -2.46 -19.81 6.02
CA ALA A 173 -1.73 -18.58 5.79
C ALA A 173 -0.89 -18.18 7.00
N LYS A 174 -1.42 -18.30 8.23
CA LYS A 174 -0.69 -18.00 9.47
C LYS A 174 0.52 -18.90 9.70
N ALA A 175 0.50 -20.13 9.17
CA ALA A 175 1.66 -21.01 9.22
C ALA A 175 2.86 -20.47 8.41
N VAL A 176 2.64 -19.51 7.51
CA VAL A 176 3.68 -18.93 6.63
C VAL A 176 3.96 -17.46 6.95
N HIS A 177 2.93 -16.66 7.25
CA HIS A 177 3.03 -15.22 7.48
C HIS A 177 2.53 -14.84 8.87
N ASN A 178 3.26 -13.96 9.57
CA ASN A 178 3.00 -13.69 11.00
C ASN A 178 1.79 -12.78 11.26
N SER A 179 1.44 -11.92 10.30
CA SER A 179 0.27 -11.03 10.38
C SER A 179 -0.70 -11.35 9.25
N VAL A 180 -1.79 -12.04 9.58
CA VAL A 180 -2.82 -12.47 8.62
C VAL A 180 -4.20 -12.21 9.17
N ILE A 181 -5.04 -11.59 8.35
CA ILE A 181 -6.44 -11.28 8.64
C ILE A 181 -7.30 -11.94 7.56
N ALA A 182 -8.26 -12.79 7.95
CA ALA A 182 -9.31 -13.21 7.02
C ALA A 182 -10.38 -12.11 6.97
N ALA A 183 -10.62 -11.53 5.80
CA ALA A 183 -11.64 -10.51 5.64
C ALA A 183 -13.04 -11.07 5.94
N LYS A 184 -13.95 -10.19 6.34
CA LYS A 184 -15.38 -10.51 6.48
C LYS A 184 -16.17 -9.33 5.98
N ASP A 185 -17.40 -9.56 5.58
CA ASP A 185 -18.32 -8.49 5.23
C ASP A 185 -18.36 -7.44 6.34
N GLN A 186 -18.20 -6.17 5.95
CA GLN A 186 -18.16 -5.01 6.84
C GLN A 186 -16.95 -4.91 7.79
N LEU A 187 -15.93 -5.76 7.65
CA LEU A 187 -14.67 -5.59 8.37
C LEU A 187 -14.06 -4.22 8.06
N LYS A 188 -13.63 -3.52 9.11
CA LYS A 188 -12.89 -2.25 9.01
C LYS A 188 -11.52 -2.42 9.62
N ILE A 189 -10.49 -2.00 8.89
CA ILE A 189 -9.11 -2.01 9.33
C ILE A 189 -8.63 -0.57 9.36
N ASN A 190 -8.09 -0.15 10.50
CA ASN A 190 -7.43 1.14 10.61
C ASN A 190 -5.99 0.97 10.15
N ILE A 191 -5.58 1.80 9.19
CA ILE A 191 -4.20 1.85 8.71
C ILE A 191 -3.42 2.69 9.72
N VAL A 192 -2.50 2.03 10.43
CA VAL A 192 -1.62 2.62 11.45
C VAL A 192 -0.19 2.68 10.95
#